data_AF-A0A355R7W9-F1
#
_entry.id   AF-A0A355R7W9-F1
#
_cell.length_a   1.000
_cell.length_b   1.000
_cell.length_c   1.000
_cell.angle_alpha   90.00
_cell.angle_beta   90.00
_cell.angle_gamma   90.00
#
_symmetry.space_group_name_H-M   'P 1'
#
loop_
_entity.id
_entity.type
_entity.pdbx_description
1 polymer ?
#
loop_
_entity_poly.entity_id
_entity_poly.type
_entity_poly.pdbx_seq_one_letter_code
_entity_poly.pdbx_strand_id
1 'polypeptide(L)'
;MYLIEWGFWQMATESETERKAYEAELTPAEKRATQEFYEGDLEEDIHFQTVSEKPHTRGPIFAFNETFIEMRCGGSEEKRGLITIATLGGIMPIIGVTTISTLYFLWEDIADHEARSLLMVALTFMMALVSGATIFFYTKYGVSLTRLEMLTSRHLLIRFNRITQQVHLHRPSYCGGIVTFPWKTTGSTGIRPEDDSLSVGVRLGLIWHPSRTGLPHMEMALLGKQGQGGSELRDEWEFIRRYMEEGPH
;
A
#
# COMPACT_ATOMS: atom_id res chain seq x y z
N MET A 1 0.67 -0.91 -8.76
CA MET A 1 0.68 -1.60 -7.46
C MET A 1 0.96 -0.68 -6.29
N TYR A 2 2.05 0.11 -6.26
CA TYR A 2 2.26 1.13 -5.21
C TYR A 2 1.09 2.09 -5.02
N LEU A 3 0.54 2.62 -6.12
CA LEU A 3 -0.58 3.55 -6.07
C LEU A 3 -1.87 2.91 -5.54
N ILE A 4 -2.07 1.61 -5.77
CA ILE A 4 -3.25 0.89 -5.28
C ILE A 4 -3.15 0.71 -3.76
N GLU A 5 -2.00 0.25 -3.26
CA GLU A 5 -1.76 0.16 -1.81
C GLU A 5 -1.80 1.52 -1.13
N TRP A 6 -1.21 2.54 -1.75
CA TRP A 6 -1.26 3.89 -1.25
C TRP A 6 -2.70 4.41 -1.19
N GLY A 7 -3.52 4.13 -2.20
CA GLY A 7 -4.95 4.43 -2.19
C GLY A 7 -5.68 3.76 -1.01
N PHE A 8 -5.43 2.47 -0.75
CA PHE A 8 -5.99 1.80 0.43
C PHE A 8 -5.54 2.44 1.75
N TRP A 9 -4.27 2.86 1.86
CA TRP A 9 -3.79 3.56 3.06
C TRP A 9 -4.40 4.96 3.20
N GLN A 10 -4.67 5.64 2.10
CA GLN A 10 -5.39 6.92 2.13
C GLN A 10 -6.80 6.72 2.67
N MET A 11 -7.55 5.74 2.17
CA MET A 11 -8.88 5.42 2.70
C MET A 11 -8.85 5.09 4.20
N ALA A 12 -7.80 4.39 4.66
CA ALA A 12 -7.61 4.05 6.07
C ALA A 12 -7.26 5.24 6.97
N THR A 13 -6.74 6.34 6.40
CA THR A 13 -6.27 7.51 7.15
C THR A 13 -7.10 8.77 6.91
N GLU A 14 -8.04 8.73 5.97
CA GLU A 14 -8.92 9.83 5.59
C GLU A 14 -9.82 10.25 6.77
N SER A 15 -9.98 11.56 6.93
CA SER A 15 -10.86 12.09 7.97
C SER A 15 -12.34 11.86 7.63
N GLU A 16 -13.19 11.73 8.65
CA GLU A 16 -14.63 11.57 8.45
C GLU A 16 -15.25 12.73 7.64
N THR A 17 -14.69 13.94 7.80
CA THR A 17 -15.11 15.14 7.07
C THR A 17 -14.80 15.07 5.58
N GLU A 18 -13.60 14.61 5.20
CA GLU A 18 -13.20 14.45 3.81
C GLU A 18 -14.03 13.35 3.13
N ARG A 19 -14.22 12.22 3.83
CA ARG A 19 -15.04 11.13 3.31
C ARG A 19 -16.49 11.56 3.06
N LYS A 20 -17.11 12.28 4.00
CA LYS A 20 -18.48 12.79 3.82
C LYS A 20 -18.58 13.81 2.68
N ALA A 21 -17.55 14.61 2.46
CA ALA A 21 -17.51 15.53 1.32
C ALA A 21 -17.47 14.75 0.00
N TYR A 22 -16.63 13.72 -0.09
CA TYR A 22 -16.57 12.83 -1.26
C TYR A 22 -17.89 12.08 -1.50
N GLU A 23 -18.48 11.49 -0.45
CA GLU A 23 -19.78 10.80 -0.53
C GLU A 23 -20.93 11.74 -0.96
N ALA A 24 -20.83 13.04 -0.66
CA ALA A 24 -21.81 14.03 -1.10
C ALA A 24 -21.67 14.36 -2.60
N GLU A 25 -20.48 14.23 -3.17
CA GLU A 25 -20.19 14.48 -4.59
C GLU A 25 -20.58 13.29 -5.49
N LEU A 26 -20.67 12.07 -4.92
CA LEU A 26 -21.06 10.87 -5.67
C LEU A 26 -22.47 10.97 -6.27
N THR A 27 -22.59 10.62 -7.54
CA THR A 27 -23.87 10.55 -8.24
C THR A 27 -24.73 9.39 -7.71
N PRO A 28 -26.07 9.45 -7.85
CA PRO A 28 -26.95 8.35 -7.47
C PRO A 28 -26.64 7.03 -8.17
N ALA A 29 -26.13 7.09 -9.40
CA ALA A 29 -25.72 5.91 -10.17
C ALA A 29 -24.45 5.26 -9.58
N GLU A 30 -23.46 6.07 -9.19
CA GLU A 30 -22.24 5.58 -8.53
C GLU A 30 -22.55 5.00 -7.15
N LYS A 31 -23.44 5.63 -6.38
CA LYS A 31 -23.90 5.09 -5.09
C LYS A 31 -24.57 3.73 -5.26
N ARG A 32 -25.42 3.57 -6.27
CA ARG A 32 -26.09 2.29 -6.56
C ARG A 32 -25.12 1.22 -7.04
N ALA A 33 -24.22 1.54 -7.97
CA ALA A 33 -23.22 0.59 -8.47
C ALA A 33 -22.30 0.10 -7.34
N THR A 34 -21.91 1.01 -6.44
CA THR A 34 -21.14 0.70 -5.26
C THR A 34 -21.91 -0.25 -4.34
N GLN A 35 -23.19 0.02 -4.07
CA GLN A 35 -24.01 -0.83 -3.21
C GLN A 35 -24.29 -2.23 -3.80
N GLU A 36 -24.61 -2.32 -5.10
CA GLU A 36 -24.88 -3.60 -5.80
C GLU A 36 -23.64 -4.49 -5.89
N PHE A 37 -22.46 -3.90 -6.14
CA PHE A 37 -21.18 -4.64 -6.12
C PHE A 37 -20.91 -5.28 -4.75
N TYR A 38 -21.40 -4.67 -3.68
CA TYR A 38 -21.17 -5.13 -2.31
C TYR A 38 -22.21 -6.14 -1.81
N GLU A 39 -23.48 -6.02 -2.19
CA GLU A 39 -24.53 -6.95 -1.72
C GLU A 39 -24.31 -8.38 -2.22
N GLY A 40 -23.82 -8.57 -3.45
CA GLY A 40 -23.60 -9.91 -4.04
C GLY A 40 -22.49 -10.74 -3.38
N ASP A 41 -21.50 -10.12 -2.74
CA ASP A 41 -20.42 -10.83 -2.03
C ASP A 41 -20.72 -11.04 -0.54
N LEU A 42 -21.81 -10.46 -0.02
CA LEU A 42 -22.17 -10.51 1.40
C LEU A 42 -23.09 -11.67 1.78
N GLU A 43 -23.90 -12.17 0.85
CA GLU A 43 -24.97 -13.13 1.14
C GLU A 43 -24.48 -14.56 1.36
N GLU A 44 -23.22 -14.84 1.08
CA GLU A 44 -22.81 -16.20 0.79
C GLU A 44 -21.52 -16.48 1.60
N ASP A 45 -21.58 -17.43 2.56
CA ASP A 45 -20.43 -17.94 3.35
C ASP A 45 -19.41 -18.70 2.46
N ILE A 46 -19.37 -18.41 1.16
CA ILE A 46 -18.53 -19.04 0.13
C ILE A 46 -17.06 -18.99 0.51
N HIS A 47 -16.65 -17.92 1.20
CA HIS A 47 -15.27 -17.74 1.60
C HIS A 47 -14.76 -18.90 2.48
N PHE A 48 -15.62 -19.57 3.25
CA PHE A 48 -15.24 -20.68 4.11
C PHE A 48 -15.53 -22.06 3.50
N GLN A 49 -15.98 -22.13 2.25
CA GLN A 49 -16.09 -23.39 1.53
C GLN A 49 -14.71 -23.90 1.11
N THR A 50 -14.59 -25.21 0.96
CA THR A 50 -13.37 -25.83 0.40
C THR A 50 -13.23 -25.43 -1.07
N VAL A 51 -12.18 -24.68 -1.41
CA VAL A 51 -11.97 -24.17 -2.78
C VAL A 51 -10.86 -24.90 -3.53
N SER A 52 -10.04 -25.70 -2.84
CA SER A 52 -8.97 -26.49 -3.44
C SER A 52 -8.75 -27.80 -2.69
N GLU A 53 -8.36 -28.83 -3.44
CA GLU A 53 -7.91 -30.12 -2.89
C GLU A 53 -6.41 -30.10 -2.55
N LYS A 54 -5.64 -29.15 -3.10
CA LYS A 54 -4.17 -29.08 -2.99
C LYS A 54 -3.75 -27.77 -2.31
N PRO A 55 -4.00 -27.61 -0.99
CA PRO A 55 -3.60 -26.41 -0.28
C PRO A 55 -2.10 -26.19 -0.39
N HIS A 56 -1.70 -25.02 -0.89
CA HIS A 56 -0.29 -24.70 -1.09
C HIS A 56 -0.06 -23.19 -0.99
N THR A 57 0.84 -22.80 -0.09
CA THR A 57 1.29 -21.41 0.01
C THR A 57 2.52 -21.16 -0.87
N ARG A 58 2.56 -19.98 -1.51
CA ARG A 58 3.68 -19.56 -2.37
C ARG A 58 4.43 -18.37 -1.79
N GLY A 59 3.78 -17.64 -0.87
CA GLY A 59 4.37 -16.57 -0.10
C GLY A 59 5.40 -17.04 0.94
N PRO A 60 6.31 -16.15 1.36
CA PRO A 60 7.13 -16.43 2.53
C PRO A 60 6.25 -16.45 3.78
N ILE A 61 6.36 -17.54 4.53
CA ILE A 61 5.83 -17.68 5.89
C ILE A 61 6.97 -17.34 6.85
N PHE A 62 6.73 -16.37 7.73
CA PHE A 62 7.73 -15.92 8.70
C PHE A 62 7.67 -16.71 10.00
N ALA A 63 6.47 -17.15 10.40
CA ALA A 63 6.25 -18.00 11.56
C ALA A 63 5.10 -18.97 11.29
N PHE A 64 5.25 -20.21 11.74
CA PHE A 64 4.23 -21.25 11.60
C PHE A 64 4.24 -22.11 12.87
N ASN A 65 3.13 -22.13 13.59
CA ASN A 65 2.97 -22.90 14.82
C ASN A 65 1.49 -23.22 15.09
N GLU A 66 1.20 -23.90 16.21
CA GLU A 66 -0.15 -24.30 16.61
C GLU A 66 -1.10 -23.14 17.01
N THR A 67 -0.56 -21.92 17.18
CA THR A 67 -1.31 -20.76 17.67
C THR A 67 -1.54 -19.72 16.59
N PHE A 68 -0.51 -19.41 15.81
CA PHE A 68 -0.59 -18.45 14.73
C PHE A 68 0.32 -18.78 13.55
N ILE A 69 -0.09 -18.31 12.38
CA ILE A 69 0.76 -18.23 11.18
C ILE A 69 0.99 -16.75 10.85
N GLU A 70 2.23 -16.42 10.50
CA GLU A 70 2.61 -15.10 10.00
C GLU A 70 3.06 -15.20 8.57
N MET A 71 2.43 -14.38 7.74
CA MET A 71 2.70 -14.34 6.31
C MET A 71 3.03 -12.92 5.88
N ARG A 72 3.66 -12.84 4.71
CA ARG A 72 3.87 -11.57 4.03
C ARG A 72 2.56 -10.93 3.60
N CYS A 73 2.46 -9.62 3.86
CA CYS A 73 1.41 -8.75 3.37
C CYS A 73 2.04 -7.65 2.50
N GLY A 74 1.30 -7.14 1.52
CA GLY A 74 1.75 -6.08 0.61
C GLY A 74 2.08 -6.62 -0.79
N GLY A 75 1.23 -6.28 -1.75
CA GLY A 75 1.42 -6.52 -3.18
C GLY A 75 2.49 -5.68 -3.87
N SER A 76 3.11 -4.70 -3.23
CA SER A 76 4.28 -4.02 -3.79
C SER A 76 5.59 -4.33 -3.05
N GLU A 77 5.58 -5.23 -2.07
CA GLU A 77 6.73 -5.41 -1.18
C GLU A 77 8.03 -5.83 -1.89
N GLU A 78 7.94 -6.67 -2.93
CA GLU A 78 9.11 -7.08 -3.73
C GLU A 78 9.72 -5.94 -4.57
N LYS A 79 8.95 -4.87 -4.78
CA LYS A 79 9.37 -3.66 -5.49
C LYS A 79 9.91 -2.60 -4.52
N ARG A 80 9.86 -2.86 -3.19
CA ARG A 80 10.36 -1.96 -2.14
C ARG A 80 11.86 -1.82 -2.22
N GLY A 81 12.30 -0.58 -2.38
CA GLY A 81 13.67 -0.20 -2.67
C GLY A 81 13.78 0.59 -3.97
N LEU A 82 12.81 0.48 -4.89
CA LEU A 82 12.82 1.27 -6.12
C LEU A 82 12.62 2.76 -5.86
N ILE A 83 11.70 3.15 -4.95
CA ILE A 83 11.53 4.57 -4.58
C ILE A 83 12.79 5.04 -3.87
N THR A 84 13.37 4.21 -2.99
CA THR A 84 14.62 4.54 -2.31
C THR A 84 15.77 4.78 -3.31
N ILE A 85 15.95 3.91 -4.30
CA ILE A 85 16.98 4.06 -5.34
C ILE A 85 16.70 5.29 -6.20
N ALA A 86 15.45 5.51 -6.61
CA ALA A 86 15.07 6.68 -7.40
C ALA A 86 15.30 8.00 -6.63
N THR A 87 14.97 8.02 -5.34
CA THR A 87 15.17 9.20 -4.49
C THR A 87 16.66 9.45 -4.22
N LEU A 88 17.42 8.44 -3.78
CA LEU A 88 18.83 8.59 -3.45
C LEU A 88 19.73 8.77 -4.69
N GLY A 89 19.41 8.11 -5.80
CA GLY A 89 20.20 8.16 -7.03
C GLY A 89 19.77 9.25 -8.01
N GLY A 90 18.52 9.72 -7.94
CA GLY A 90 17.98 10.73 -8.84
C GLY A 90 17.71 12.06 -8.14
N ILE A 91 16.72 12.08 -7.25
CA ILE A 91 16.18 13.32 -6.69
C ILE A 91 17.17 14.02 -5.75
N MET A 92 17.80 13.29 -4.83
CA MET A 92 18.73 13.87 -3.86
C MET A 92 19.97 14.49 -4.52
N PRO A 93 20.60 13.86 -5.54
CA PRO A 93 21.66 14.51 -6.31
C PRO A 93 21.21 15.78 -7.03
N ILE A 94 20.01 15.82 -7.60
CA ILE A 94 19.46 17.03 -8.25
C ILE A 94 19.33 18.15 -7.22
N ILE A 95 18.73 17.88 -6.06
CA ILE A 95 18.62 18.84 -4.96
C ILE A 95 20.01 19.30 -4.50
N GLY A 96 20.95 18.37 -4.34
CA GLY A 96 22.31 18.66 -3.91
C GLY A 96 23.05 19.57 -4.90
N VAL A 97 23.05 19.22 -6.18
CA VAL A 97 23.74 19.99 -7.24
C VAL A 97 23.12 21.37 -7.39
N THR A 98 21.79 21.50 -7.42
CA THR A 98 21.12 22.80 -7.54
C THR A 98 21.41 23.69 -6.34
N THR A 99 21.39 23.13 -5.12
CA THR A 99 21.68 23.88 -3.88
C THR A 99 23.13 24.32 -3.84
N ILE A 100 24.08 23.42 -4.10
CA ILE A 100 25.52 23.73 -4.12
C ILE A 100 25.84 24.80 -5.18
N SER A 101 25.28 24.66 -6.38
CA SER A 101 25.47 25.64 -7.47
C SER A 101 24.93 27.01 -7.06
N THR A 102 23.74 27.06 -6.46
CA THR A 102 23.14 28.32 -5.97
C THR A 102 24.02 28.97 -4.90
N LEU A 103 24.54 28.19 -3.95
CA LEU A 103 25.44 28.70 -2.91
C LEU A 103 26.76 29.22 -3.50
N TYR A 104 27.28 28.57 -4.54
CA TYR A 104 28.47 29.03 -5.26
C TYR A 104 28.22 30.38 -5.95
N PHE A 105 27.14 30.53 -6.70
CA PHE A 105 26.79 31.81 -7.34
C PHE A 105 26.54 32.93 -6.33
N LEU A 106 25.88 32.61 -5.21
CA LEU A 106 25.68 33.56 -4.13
C LEU A 106 27.00 33.99 -3.48
N TRP A 107 27.94 33.06 -3.30
CA TRP A 107 29.27 33.35 -2.79
C TRP A 107 30.04 34.30 -3.71
N GLU A 108 30.05 34.02 -5.01
CA GLU A 108 30.70 34.88 -6.02
C GLU A 108 30.14 36.31 -5.98
N ASP A 109 28.81 36.47 -5.96
CA ASP A 109 28.17 37.79 -5.89
C ASP A 109 28.48 38.60 -4.62
N ILE A 110 28.81 37.92 -3.51
CA ILE A 110 29.14 38.54 -2.21
C ILE A 110 30.64 38.79 -2.06
N ALA A 111 31.47 37.81 -2.45
CA ALA A 111 32.91 37.82 -2.20
C ALA A 111 33.68 38.59 -3.27
N ASP A 112 33.26 38.53 -4.54
CA ASP A 112 33.94 39.19 -5.65
C ASP A 112 33.13 40.39 -6.17
N HIS A 113 33.50 41.58 -5.66
CA HIS A 113 32.86 42.83 -6.05
C HIS A 113 33.26 43.29 -7.46
N GLU A 114 34.39 42.82 -8.00
CA GLU A 114 34.88 43.21 -9.33
C GLU A 114 34.23 42.37 -10.44
N ALA A 115 33.90 41.11 -10.17
CA ALA A 115 33.17 40.24 -11.10
C ALA A 115 31.63 40.48 -11.10
N ARG A 116 31.12 41.31 -10.18
CA ARG A 116 29.69 41.53 -10.00
C ARG A 116 29.06 42.30 -11.15
N SER A 117 28.27 41.60 -11.95
CA SER A 117 27.48 42.19 -13.05
C SER A 117 25.99 41.96 -12.84
N LEU A 118 25.15 42.82 -13.45
CA LEU A 118 23.68 42.63 -13.42
C LEU A 118 23.25 41.26 -13.95
N LEU A 119 24.00 40.72 -14.92
CA LEU A 119 23.75 39.40 -15.48
C LEU A 119 24.03 38.28 -14.46
N MET A 120 25.14 38.37 -13.72
CA MET A 120 25.46 37.39 -12.66
C MET A 120 24.43 37.42 -11.55
N VAL A 121 24.05 38.61 -11.07
CA VAL A 121 23.00 38.77 -10.04
C VAL A 121 21.65 38.20 -10.51
N ALA A 122 21.28 38.42 -11.78
CA ALA A 122 20.07 37.84 -12.36
C ALA A 122 20.15 36.30 -12.46
N LEU A 123 21.31 35.76 -12.80
CA LEU A 123 21.56 34.32 -12.84
C LEU A 123 21.47 33.70 -11.44
N THR A 124 22.06 34.33 -10.43
CA THR A 124 21.97 33.92 -9.02
C THR A 124 20.52 33.88 -8.56
N PHE A 125 19.73 34.91 -8.88
CA PHE A 125 18.30 34.95 -8.55
C PHE A 125 17.51 33.82 -9.24
N MET A 126 17.79 33.57 -10.53
CA MET A 126 17.18 32.45 -11.26
C MET A 126 17.53 31.09 -10.62
N MET A 127 18.80 30.87 -10.28
CA MET A 127 19.25 29.64 -9.62
C MET A 127 18.60 29.45 -8.25
N ALA A 128 18.48 30.52 -7.46
CA ALA A 128 17.78 30.50 -6.18
C ALA A 128 16.30 30.13 -6.33
N LEU A 129 15.62 30.65 -7.36
CA LEU A 129 14.23 30.26 -7.66
C LEU A 129 14.13 28.78 -8.05
N VAL A 130 15.02 28.28 -8.90
CA VAL A 130 15.04 26.86 -9.31
C VAL A 130 15.31 25.95 -8.11
N SER A 131 16.32 26.28 -7.29
CA SER A 131 16.64 25.52 -6.07
C SER A 131 15.48 25.55 -5.08
N GLY A 132 14.90 26.72 -4.84
CA GLY A 132 13.75 26.89 -3.94
C GLY A 132 12.53 26.12 -4.41
N ALA A 133 12.20 26.17 -5.71
CA ALA A 133 11.12 25.40 -6.30
C ALA A 133 11.36 23.90 -6.18
N THR A 134 12.58 23.42 -6.48
CA THR A 134 12.93 22.00 -6.38
C THR A 134 12.75 21.49 -4.94
N ILE A 135 13.25 22.23 -3.95
CA ILE A 135 13.08 21.90 -2.53
C ILE A 135 11.60 21.95 -2.11
N PHE A 136 10.85 22.95 -2.57
CA PHE A 136 9.43 23.10 -2.25
C PHE A 136 8.60 21.93 -2.81
N PHE A 137 8.77 21.58 -4.08
CA PHE A 137 8.05 20.46 -4.69
C PHE A 137 8.44 19.13 -4.06
N TYR A 138 9.72 18.92 -3.74
CA TYR A 138 10.15 17.71 -3.07
C TYR A 138 9.62 17.61 -1.64
N THR A 139 9.65 18.69 -0.84
CA THR A 139 9.13 18.66 0.53
C THR A 139 7.61 18.48 0.54
N LYS A 140 6.88 19.12 -0.38
CA LYS A 140 5.42 19.03 -0.46
C LYS A 140 4.92 17.67 -0.98
N TYR A 141 5.58 17.10 -1.98
CA TYR A 141 5.08 15.89 -2.67
C TYR A 141 6.04 14.69 -2.60
N GLY A 142 7.35 14.93 -2.63
CA GLY A 142 8.37 13.87 -2.67
C GLY A 142 8.66 13.19 -1.33
N VAL A 143 8.57 13.93 -0.21
CA VAL A 143 8.85 13.38 1.13
C VAL A 143 7.81 12.35 1.56
N SER A 144 6.52 12.62 1.29
CA SER A 144 5.45 11.66 1.61
C SER A 144 5.64 10.34 0.86
N LEU A 145 6.01 10.42 -0.43
CA LEU A 145 6.31 9.26 -1.27
C LEU A 145 7.57 8.52 -0.80
N THR A 146 8.64 9.26 -0.52
CA THR A 146 9.93 8.70 -0.09
C THR A 146 9.81 7.99 1.26
N ARG A 147 9.01 8.54 2.18
CA ARG A 147 8.73 7.94 3.49
C ARG A 147 8.03 6.58 3.41
N LEU A 148 7.38 6.25 2.28
CA LEU A 148 6.78 4.94 2.10
C LEU A 148 7.81 3.80 2.09
N GLU A 149 9.08 4.10 1.79
CA GLU A 149 10.16 3.11 1.78
C GLU A 149 11.38 3.50 2.62
N MET A 150 11.80 4.76 2.56
CA MET A 150 12.91 5.25 3.37
C MET A 150 12.42 5.47 4.79
N LEU A 151 13.03 4.75 5.74
CA LEU A 151 12.81 4.84 7.20
C LEU A 151 11.56 4.14 7.74
N THR A 152 10.95 3.23 6.97
CA THR A 152 9.75 2.48 7.39
C THR A 152 9.92 0.98 7.18
N SER A 153 9.17 0.16 7.94
CA SER A 153 9.35 -1.29 7.93
C SER A 153 9.23 -1.84 6.51
N ARG A 154 10.27 -2.52 6.04
CA ARG A 154 10.32 -3.14 4.72
C ARG A 154 9.25 -4.22 4.57
N HIS A 155 8.89 -4.89 5.65
CA HIS A 155 7.94 -6.01 5.67
C HIS A 155 6.62 -5.56 6.29
N LEU A 156 5.55 -5.67 5.51
CA LEU A 156 4.19 -5.65 6.07
C LEU A 156 3.83 -7.09 6.38
N LEU A 157 3.25 -7.31 7.56
CA LEU A 157 2.97 -8.65 8.06
C LEU A 157 1.49 -8.80 8.26
N ILE A 158 1.00 -10.02 8.07
CA ILE A 158 -0.33 -10.41 8.47
C ILE A 158 -0.21 -11.66 9.33
N ARG A 159 -0.82 -11.61 10.51
CA ARG A 159 -0.83 -12.70 11.47
C ARG A 159 -2.24 -13.24 11.58
N PHE A 160 -2.38 -14.53 11.35
CA PHE A 160 -3.63 -15.26 11.57
C PHE A 160 -3.50 -16.05 12.85
N ASN A 161 -4.31 -15.71 13.86
CA ASN A 161 -4.35 -16.41 15.13
C ASN A 161 -5.55 -17.36 15.14
N ARG A 162 -5.28 -18.67 15.08
CA ARG A 162 -6.33 -19.69 15.02
C ARG A 162 -7.04 -19.88 16.35
N ILE A 163 -6.39 -19.60 17.48
CA ILE A 163 -7.01 -19.78 18.80
C ILE A 163 -8.02 -18.66 19.07
N THR A 164 -7.65 -17.41 18.78
CA THR A 164 -8.55 -16.27 18.97
C THR A 164 -9.47 -16.03 17.79
N GLN A 165 -9.26 -16.72 16.66
CA GLN A 165 -9.99 -16.51 15.41
C GLN A 165 -9.91 -15.05 14.95
N GLN A 166 -8.70 -14.48 15.01
CA GLN A 166 -8.41 -13.09 14.65
C GLN A 166 -7.33 -13.00 13.59
N VAL A 167 -7.44 -11.99 12.75
CA VAL A 167 -6.46 -11.62 11.72
C VAL A 167 -5.91 -10.25 12.05
N HIS A 168 -4.60 -10.16 12.27
CA HIS A 168 -3.91 -8.93 12.60
C HIS A 168 -3.12 -8.44 11.39
N LEU A 169 -3.49 -7.27 10.87
CA LEU A 169 -2.79 -6.59 9.80
C LEU A 169 -1.77 -5.62 10.40
N HIS A 170 -0.47 -5.89 10.18
CA HIS A 170 0.62 -5.05 10.67
C HIS A 170 1.05 -4.07 9.59
N ARG A 171 0.76 -2.79 9.83
CA ARG A 171 1.20 -1.67 9.00
C ARG A 171 1.64 -0.49 9.87
N PRO A 172 2.50 0.41 9.35
CA PRO A 172 2.95 1.59 10.08
C PRO A 172 1.78 2.49 10.51
N SER A 173 1.98 3.28 11.58
CA SER A 173 0.96 4.18 12.13
C SER A 173 0.39 5.17 11.11
N TYR A 174 1.23 5.68 10.21
CA TYR A 174 0.82 6.61 9.16
C TYR A 174 0.10 5.95 7.97
N CYS A 175 -0.03 4.62 7.97
CA CYS A 175 -0.82 3.84 7.00
C CYS A 175 -2.11 3.28 7.63
N GLY A 176 -2.54 3.78 8.79
CA GLY A 176 -3.70 3.25 9.53
C GLY A 176 -3.36 2.33 10.70
N GLY A 177 -2.08 2.08 10.98
CA GLY A 177 -1.63 1.32 12.16
C GLY A 177 -2.06 -0.15 12.17
N ILE A 178 -1.78 -0.85 13.27
CA ILE A 178 -2.14 -2.26 13.41
C ILE A 178 -3.67 -2.37 13.54
N VAL A 179 -4.30 -3.16 12.67
CA VAL A 179 -5.75 -3.41 12.70
C VAL A 179 -6.01 -4.89 12.90
N THR A 180 -7.06 -5.22 13.65
CA THR A 180 -7.45 -6.60 13.95
C THR A 180 -8.87 -6.84 13.47
N PHE A 181 -9.06 -7.92 12.73
CA PHE A 181 -10.35 -8.35 12.20
C PHE A 181 -10.72 -9.74 12.71
N PRO A 182 -12.00 -10.01 13.00
CA PRO A 182 -12.46 -11.38 13.22
C PRO A 182 -12.26 -12.23 11.95
N TRP A 183 -11.82 -13.48 12.10
CA TRP A 183 -11.63 -14.40 10.97
C TRP A 183 -12.90 -14.52 10.12
N LYS A 184 -14.06 -14.64 10.77
CA LYS A 184 -15.37 -14.78 10.11
C LYS A 184 -15.76 -13.64 9.17
N THR A 185 -15.17 -12.45 9.32
CA THR A 185 -15.48 -11.30 8.45
C THR A 185 -14.53 -11.20 7.26
N THR A 186 -13.54 -12.11 7.17
CA THR A 186 -12.50 -12.12 6.13
C THR A 186 -13.06 -12.70 4.84
N GLY A 187 -13.12 -11.87 3.81
CA GLY A 187 -13.35 -12.28 2.44
C GLY A 187 -12.03 -12.56 1.72
N SER A 188 -12.11 -13.32 0.63
CA SER A 188 -10.98 -13.72 -0.21
C SER A 188 -11.32 -13.57 -1.69
N THR A 189 -10.38 -13.09 -2.49
CA THR A 189 -10.51 -13.04 -3.96
C THR A 189 -10.24 -14.40 -4.62
N GLY A 190 -9.64 -15.35 -3.91
CA GLY A 190 -9.27 -16.67 -4.42
C GLY A 190 -10.37 -17.70 -4.19
N ILE A 191 -11.56 -17.51 -4.77
CA ILE A 191 -12.73 -18.38 -4.52
C ILE A 191 -13.35 -18.89 -5.81
N ARG A 192 -13.79 -17.99 -6.69
CA ARG A 192 -14.54 -18.39 -7.89
C ARG A 192 -13.56 -18.88 -8.97
N PRO A 193 -13.76 -20.09 -9.53
CA PRO A 193 -12.95 -20.59 -10.66
C PRO A 193 -13.04 -19.72 -11.92
N GLU A 194 -14.17 -19.03 -12.10
CA GLU A 194 -14.44 -18.16 -13.25
C GLU A 194 -13.48 -16.97 -13.33
N ASP A 195 -12.92 -16.55 -12.19
CA ASP A 195 -11.98 -15.42 -12.09
C ASP A 195 -10.53 -15.81 -12.40
N ASP A 196 -10.27 -17.05 -12.87
CA ASP A 196 -8.92 -17.57 -13.11
C ASP A 196 -8.13 -16.74 -14.12
N SER A 197 -8.78 -16.28 -15.19
CA SER A 197 -8.15 -15.47 -16.22
C SER A 197 -7.83 -14.04 -15.75
N LEU A 198 -8.63 -13.51 -14.82
CA LEU A 198 -8.46 -12.18 -14.22
C LEU A 198 -7.41 -12.19 -13.09
N SER A 199 -7.08 -13.37 -12.58
CA SER A 199 -6.16 -13.57 -11.46
C SER A 199 -4.67 -13.59 -11.86
N VAL A 200 -4.35 -13.59 -13.16
CA VAL A 200 -2.97 -13.61 -13.65
C VAL A 200 -2.24 -12.32 -13.28
N GLY A 201 -1.10 -12.44 -12.59
CA GLY A 201 -0.30 -11.30 -12.12
C GLY A 201 -0.87 -10.62 -10.86
N VAL A 202 -2.00 -11.09 -10.34
CA VAL A 202 -2.63 -10.59 -9.11
C VAL A 202 -2.20 -11.45 -7.92
N ARG A 203 -2.23 -10.88 -6.73
CA ARG A 203 -1.98 -11.60 -5.46
C ARG A 203 -3.29 -11.99 -4.82
N LEU A 204 -3.25 -12.94 -3.90
CA LEU A 204 -4.42 -13.26 -3.09
C LEU A 204 -4.84 -12.01 -2.32
N GLY A 205 -6.03 -11.50 -2.59
CA GLY A 205 -6.63 -10.39 -1.87
C GLY A 205 -7.46 -10.89 -0.72
N LEU A 206 -7.17 -10.44 0.49
CA LEU A 206 -8.10 -10.52 1.61
C LEU A 206 -8.84 -9.21 1.74
N ILE A 207 -10.14 -9.31 1.96
CA ILE A 207 -11.08 -8.22 1.90
C ILE A 207 -11.87 -8.19 3.20
N TRP A 208 -11.98 -7.00 3.80
CA TRP A 208 -12.87 -6.76 4.93
C TRP A 208 -13.84 -5.64 4.58
N HIS A 209 -15.10 -6.04 4.42
CA HIS A 209 -16.14 -5.14 3.96
C HIS A 209 -16.73 -4.30 5.12
N PRO A 210 -17.09 -3.01 4.89
CA PRO A 210 -17.77 -2.14 5.86
C PRO A 210 -18.96 -2.78 6.57
N SER A 211 -19.82 -3.48 5.82
CA SER A 211 -21.03 -4.10 6.40
C SER A 211 -20.74 -5.23 7.40
N ARG A 212 -19.57 -5.89 7.30
CA ARG A 212 -19.16 -6.97 8.22
C ARG A 212 -18.25 -6.47 9.33
N THR A 213 -17.54 -5.37 9.12
CA THR A 213 -16.55 -4.85 10.08
C THR A 213 -16.99 -3.61 10.83
N GLY A 214 -18.02 -2.90 10.35
CA GLY A 214 -18.41 -1.59 10.85
C GLY A 214 -17.40 -0.49 10.50
N LEU A 215 -16.38 -0.79 9.69
CA LEU A 215 -15.45 0.23 9.19
C LEU A 215 -16.13 1.11 8.15
N PRO A 216 -15.74 2.37 8.04
CA PRO A 216 -16.29 3.27 7.04
C PRO A 216 -15.80 3.02 5.61
N HIS A 217 -14.78 2.20 5.43
CA HIS A 217 -14.15 1.89 4.15
C HIS A 217 -13.85 0.39 4.07
N MET A 218 -13.70 -0.10 2.84
CA MET A 218 -13.23 -1.45 2.58
C MET A 218 -11.74 -1.53 2.88
N GLU A 219 -11.37 -2.48 3.73
CA GLU A 219 -9.98 -2.76 4.00
C GLU A 219 -9.53 -3.95 3.14
N MET A 220 -8.36 -3.85 2.53
CA MET A 220 -7.83 -4.90 1.68
C MET A 220 -6.35 -5.15 1.95
N ALA A 221 -5.98 -6.42 2.05
CA ALA A 221 -4.60 -6.87 2.14
C ALA A 221 -4.26 -7.78 0.97
N LEU A 222 -3.07 -7.62 0.40
CA LEU A 222 -2.56 -8.50 -0.67
C LEU A 222 -1.51 -9.43 -0.09
N LEU A 223 -1.69 -10.73 -0.26
CA LEU A 223 -0.85 -11.76 0.34
C LEU A 223 -0.05 -12.53 -0.70
N GLY A 224 1.04 -13.10 -0.23
CA GLY A 224 1.79 -14.10 -0.99
C GLY A 224 2.50 -13.54 -2.23
N LYS A 225 2.64 -14.40 -3.23
CA LYS A 225 3.29 -14.08 -4.52
C LYS A 225 2.24 -13.86 -5.59
N GLN A 226 2.62 -13.15 -6.66
CA GLN A 226 1.74 -12.99 -7.82
C GLN A 226 1.42 -14.35 -8.44
N GLY A 227 0.12 -14.63 -8.60
CA GLY A 227 -0.41 -15.81 -9.26
C GLY A 227 -0.09 -15.82 -10.75
N GLN A 228 0.15 -17.01 -11.30
CA GLN A 228 0.13 -17.32 -12.73
C GLN A 228 -1.28 -17.71 -13.20
N GLY A 229 -2.23 -17.85 -12.27
CA GLY A 229 -3.65 -18.13 -12.50
C GLY A 229 -4.41 -18.17 -11.17
N GLY A 230 -5.74 -18.20 -11.22
CA GLY A 230 -6.56 -18.16 -10.00
C GLY A 230 -6.56 -19.47 -9.20
N SER A 231 -6.18 -20.61 -9.79
CA SER A 231 -5.96 -21.86 -9.05
C SER A 231 -4.93 -21.71 -7.94
N GLU A 232 -3.82 -21.01 -8.21
CA GLU A 232 -2.79 -20.76 -7.21
C GLU A 232 -3.30 -19.84 -6.07
N LEU A 233 -4.22 -18.92 -6.38
CA LEU A 233 -4.83 -18.06 -5.35
C LEU A 233 -5.80 -18.86 -4.48
N ARG A 234 -6.56 -19.80 -5.07
CA ARG A 234 -7.42 -20.73 -4.33
C ARG A 234 -6.61 -21.67 -3.44
N ASP A 235 -5.50 -22.23 -3.95
CA ASP A 235 -4.62 -23.10 -3.19
C ASP A 235 -4.03 -22.39 -1.96
N GLU A 236 -3.65 -21.12 -2.12
CA GLU A 236 -3.11 -20.30 -1.02
C GLU A 236 -4.20 -19.88 -0.03
N TRP A 237 -5.41 -19.54 -0.50
CA TRP A 237 -6.56 -19.28 0.37
C TRP A 237 -6.94 -20.51 1.19
N GLU A 238 -7.06 -21.66 0.53
CA GLU A 238 -7.41 -22.92 1.17
C GLU A 238 -6.38 -23.32 2.23
N PHE A 239 -5.10 -23.10 1.97
CA PHE A 239 -4.04 -23.32 2.96
C PHE A 239 -4.25 -22.48 4.23
N ILE A 240 -4.58 -21.19 4.09
CA ILE A 240 -4.86 -20.29 5.22
C ILE A 240 -6.15 -20.73 5.94
N ARG A 241 -7.21 -21.06 5.19
CA ARG A 241 -8.49 -21.53 5.75
C ARG A 241 -8.30 -22.78 6.60
N ARG A 242 -7.64 -23.82 6.05
CA ARG A 242 -7.35 -25.06 6.79
C ARG A 242 -6.50 -24.80 8.02
N TYR A 243 -5.50 -23.93 7.93
CA TYR A 243 -4.72 -23.55 9.11
C TYR A 243 -5.60 -22.94 10.21
N MET A 244 -6.50 -22.02 9.84
CA MET A 244 -7.37 -21.32 10.78
C MET A 244 -8.45 -22.21 11.40
N GLU A 245 -8.95 -23.19 10.66
CA GLU A 245 -10.09 -24.02 11.07
C GLU A 245 -9.67 -25.40 11.61
N GLU A 246 -8.72 -26.04 10.95
CA GLU A 246 -8.30 -27.42 11.20
C GLU A 246 -6.98 -27.45 12.01
N GLY A 247 -6.06 -26.52 11.71
CA GLY A 247 -4.75 -26.42 12.36
C GLY A 247 -3.58 -26.63 11.40
N PRO A 248 -2.33 -26.67 11.90
CA PRO A 248 -1.16 -26.85 11.06
C PRO A 248 -1.09 -28.27 10.47
N HIS A 249 -0.94 -28.36 9.15
CA HIS A 249 -0.82 -29.59 8.36
C HIS A 249 0.33 -29.47 7.35
#